data_AF-A0A9W9M201-F1
#
_entry.id   AF-A0A9W9M201-F1
#
_cell.length_a   1.000
_cell.length_b   1.000
_cell.length_c   1.000
_cell.angle_alpha   90.00
_cell.angle_beta   90.00
_cell.angle_gamma   90.00
#
_symmetry.space_group_name_H-M   'P 1'
#
loop_
_entity.id
_entity.type
_entity.pdbx_description
1 polymer ?
#
loop_
_entity_poly.entity_id
_entity_poly.type
_entity_poly.pdbx_seq_one_letter_code
_entity_poly.pdbx_strand_id
1 'polypeptide(L)'
;MSGVAFDSLYSRDRFYYLDLVRRQVLELLARQPDITTIIEGLRELSKMTPGLTESAIFLDDWLFHGTLCALLPVIHSAIASLTGECVDIVVTSAISQRLLEAVPVEIRRDPYIPPLSWW
;
A
#
# COMPACT_ATOMS: atom_id res chain seq x y z
N MET A 1 -27.52 -5.51 -4.25
CA MET A 1 -26.63 -5.64 -3.07
C MET A 1 -26.84 -4.41 -2.21
N SER A 2 -27.05 -4.55 -0.90
CA SER A 2 -27.21 -3.40 0.00
C SER A 2 -25.89 -2.64 0.09
N GLY A 3 -25.90 -1.31 -0.11
CA GLY A 3 -24.70 -0.46 -0.08
C GLY A 3 -23.85 -0.66 1.17
N VAL A 4 -24.49 -0.88 2.33
CA VAL A 4 -23.84 -1.11 3.63
C VAL A 4 -22.89 -2.32 3.63
N ALA A 5 -23.24 -3.41 2.95
CA ALA A 5 -22.38 -4.60 2.91
C ALA A 5 -21.15 -4.35 2.02
N PHE A 6 -21.31 -3.61 0.93
CA PHE A 6 -20.21 -3.22 0.05
C PHE A 6 -19.23 -2.28 0.76
N ASP A 7 -19.75 -1.27 1.48
CA ASP A 7 -18.93 -0.32 2.25
C ASP A 7 -18.09 -1.03 3.33
N SER A 8 -18.66 -2.07 3.96
CA SER A 8 -17.96 -2.85 4.99
C SER A 8 -16.80 -3.71 4.43
N LEU A 9 -16.99 -4.29 3.24
CA LEU A 9 -15.96 -5.07 2.55
C LEU A 9 -14.84 -4.17 2.04
N TYR A 10 -15.20 -3.05 1.41
CA TYR A 10 -14.24 -2.05 0.97
C TYR A 10 -13.39 -1.53 2.13
N SER A 11 -14.02 -1.17 3.26
CA SER A 11 -13.31 -0.70 4.46
C SER A 11 -12.31 -1.72 4.98
N ARG A 12 -12.68 -3.01 4.97
CA ARG A 12 -11.78 -4.11 5.36
C ARG A 12 -10.61 -4.25 4.39
N ASP A 13 -10.88 -4.24 3.09
CA ASP A 13 -9.86 -4.45 2.07
C ASP A 13 -8.90 -3.24 1.98
N ARG A 14 -9.41 -2.01 2.14
CA ARG A 14 -8.63 -0.77 2.33
C ARG A 14 -7.69 -0.89 3.53
N PHE A 15 -8.21 -1.28 4.69
CA PHE A 15 -7.40 -1.45 5.89
C PHE A 15 -6.32 -2.51 5.70
N TYR A 16 -6.69 -3.67 5.16
CA TYR A 16 -5.75 -4.75 4.90
C TYR A 16 -4.63 -4.32 3.96
N TYR A 17 -4.97 -3.60 2.89
CA TYR A 17 -3.98 -3.06 1.95
C TYR A 17 -2.97 -2.14 2.64
N LEU A 18 -3.46 -1.19 3.46
CA LEU A 18 -2.60 -0.25 4.18
C LEU A 18 -1.75 -0.92 5.25
N ASP A 19 -2.30 -1.91 5.97
CA ASP A 19 -1.55 -2.71 6.93
C ASP A 19 -0.46 -3.53 6.24
N LEU A 20 -0.76 -4.10 5.07
CA LEU A 20 0.23 -4.82 4.27
C LEU A 20 1.36 -3.90 3.81
N VAL A 21 1.07 -2.68 3.31
CA VAL A 21 2.10 -1.67 3.01
C VAL A 21 2.97 -1.39 4.23
N ARG A 22 2.37 -1.18 5.40
CA ARG A 22 3.10 -0.93 6.65
C ARG A 22 4.01 -2.10 7.02
N ARG A 23 3.54 -3.34 6.91
CA ARG A 23 4.35 -4.54 7.15
C ARG A 23 5.55 -4.61 6.21
N GLN A 24 5.36 -4.30 4.93
CA GLN A 24 6.47 -4.27 3.96
C GLN A 24 7.53 -3.23 4.35
N VAL A 25 7.11 -2.04 4.77
CA VAL A 25 8.04 -1.01 5.25
C VAL A 25 8.84 -1.48 6.46
N LEU A 26 8.19 -2.13 7.43
CA LEU A 26 8.86 -2.65 8.63
C LEU A 26 9.84 -3.78 8.29
N GLU A 27 9.46 -4.70 7.41
CA GLU A 27 10.31 -5.83 7.00
C GLU A 27 11.54 -5.36 6.21
N LEU A 28 11.37 -4.37 5.32
CA LEU A 28 12.48 -3.73 4.60
C LEU A 28 13.51 -3.06 5.52
N LEU A 29 13.06 -2.59 6.69
CA LEU A 29 13.88 -1.94 7.71
C LEU A 29 14.39 -2.90 8.79
N ALA A 30 14.03 -4.20 8.71
CA ALA A 30 14.49 -5.19 9.66
C ALA A 30 16.01 -5.38 9.56
N ARG A 31 16.63 -5.86 10.65
CA ARG A 31 18.07 -6.15 10.68
C ARG A 31 18.46 -7.24 9.68
N GLN A 32 17.55 -8.18 9.40
CA GLN A 32 17.70 -9.24 8.43
C GLN A 32 16.38 -9.35 7.65
N PRO A 33 16.19 -8.55 6.60
CA PRO A 33 14.95 -8.55 5.81
C PRO A 33 14.73 -9.90 5.11
N ASP A 34 13.55 -10.47 5.23
CA ASP A 34 13.15 -11.59 4.39
C ASP A 34 12.65 -11.08 3.03
N ILE A 35 13.57 -11.02 2.06
CA ILE A 35 13.31 -10.54 0.71
C ILE A 35 12.21 -11.33 0.00
N THR A 36 12.07 -12.63 0.30
CA THR A 36 11.06 -13.48 -0.34
C THR A 36 9.67 -13.07 0.14
N THR A 37 9.51 -12.98 1.46
CA THR A 37 8.27 -12.49 2.09
C THR A 37 7.94 -11.07 1.63
N ILE A 38 8.96 -10.20 1.46
CA ILE A 38 8.73 -8.84 0.96
C ILE A 38 8.18 -8.85 -0.47
N ILE A 39 8.80 -9.62 -1.37
CA ILE A 39 8.36 -9.72 -2.77
C ILE A 39 6.94 -10.26 -2.86
N GLU A 40 6.59 -11.26 -2.05
CA GLU A 40 5.24 -11.82 -2.00
C GLU A 40 4.21 -10.77 -1.58
N GLY A 41 4.48 -10.02 -0.50
CA GLY A 41 3.61 -8.95 -0.05
C GLY A 41 3.46 -7.81 -1.08
N LEU A 42 4.55 -7.41 -1.74
CA LEU A 42 4.50 -6.41 -2.81
C LEU A 42 3.69 -6.90 -4.02
N ARG A 43 3.80 -8.18 -4.40
CA ARG A 43 2.99 -8.77 -5.48
C ARG A 43 1.52 -8.83 -5.11
N GLU A 44 1.20 -9.13 -3.85
CA GLU A 44 -0.16 -9.10 -3.35
C GLU A 44 -0.75 -7.70 -3.44
N LEU A 45 -0.03 -6.67 -2.96
CA LEU A 45 -0.43 -5.27 -3.12
C LEU A 45 -0.71 -4.95 -4.59
N SER A 46 0.21 -5.27 -5.50
CA SER A 46 0.01 -5.02 -6.94
C SER A 46 -1.21 -5.72 -7.52
N LYS A 47 -1.60 -6.91 -7.02
CA LYS A 47 -2.78 -7.63 -7.48
C LYS A 47 -4.08 -7.01 -6.96
N MET A 48 -4.04 -6.47 -5.74
CA MET A 48 -5.20 -5.82 -5.12
C MET A 48 -5.47 -4.43 -5.71
N THR A 49 -4.42 -3.70 -6.13
CA THR A 49 -4.52 -2.29 -6.54
C THR A 49 -5.64 -2.02 -7.56
N PRO A 50 -5.81 -2.77 -8.68
CA PRO A 50 -6.82 -2.43 -9.68
C PRO A 50 -8.25 -2.43 -9.12
N GLY A 51 -8.64 -3.47 -8.37
CA GLY A 51 -9.98 -3.58 -7.80
C GLY A 51 -10.25 -2.55 -6.70
N LEU A 52 -9.22 -2.21 -5.90
CA LEU A 52 -9.33 -1.15 -4.90
C LEU A 52 -9.40 0.25 -5.53
N THR A 53 -8.70 0.47 -6.65
CA THR A 53 -8.76 1.73 -7.41
C THR A 53 -10.18 1.95 -7.94
N GLU A 54 -10.77 0.94 -8.57
CA GLU A 54 -12.16 0.99 -9.05
C GLU A 54 -13.15 1.26 -7.91
N SER A 55 -12.98 0.55 -6.78
CA SER A 55 -13.84 0.72 -5.61
C SER A 55 -13.71 2.10 -4.96
N ALA A 56 -12.49 2.65 -4.90
CA ALA A 56 -12.23 3.98 -4.36
C ALA A 56 -12.86 5.08 -5.23
N ILE A 57 -12.84 4.93 -6.56
CA ILE A 57 -13.56 5.85 -7.47
C ILE A 57 -15.07 5.76 -7.24
N PHE A 58 -15.61 4.53 -7.14
CA PHE A 58 -17.05 4.33 -6.95
C PHE A 58 -17.57 4.93 -5.62
N LEU A 59 -16.73 4.93 -4.58
CA LEU A 59 -17.05 5.44 -3.25
C LEU A 59 -16.56 6.87 -2.99
N ASP A 60 -16.04 7.56 -4.01
CA ASP A 60 -15.46 8.90 -3.89
C ASP A 60 -14.34 9.03 -2.82
N ASP A 61 -13.59 7.95 -2.52
CA ASP A 61 -12.41 8.00 -1.64
C ASP A 61 -11.18 8.43 -2.44
N TRP A 62 -11.16 9.71 -2.81
CA TRP A 62 -10.11 10.28 -3.65
C TRP A 62 -8.72 10.28 -3.01
N LEU A 63 -8.65 10.32 -1.67
CA LEU A 63 -7.37 10.26 -0.97
C LEU A 63 -6.77 8.86 -1.04
N PHE A 64 -7.58 7.82 -0.82
CA PHE A 64 -7.09 6.46 -0.99
C PHE A 64 -6.81 6.14 -2.45
N HIS A 65 -7.65 6.59 -3.38
CA HIS A 65 -7.37 6.48 -4.82
C HIS A 65 -6.01 7.09 -5.19
N GLY A 66 -5.74 8.34 -4.76
CA GLY A 66 -4.44 8.99 -4.98
C GLY A 66 -3.27 8.21 -4.37
N THR A 67 -3.48 7.62 -3.20
CA THR A 67 -2.50 6.76 -2.52
C THR A 67 -2.20 5.50 -3.33
N LEU A 68 -3.22 4.84 -3.88
CA LEU A 68 -3.06 3.67 -4.76
C LEU A 68 -2.27 4.03 -6.02
N CYS A 69 -2.60 5.15 -6.66
CA CYS A 69 -1.87 5.64 -7.84
C CYS A 69 -0.41 5.97 -7.54
N ALA A 70 -0.11 6.53 -6.36
CA ALA A 70 1.25 6.82 -5.95
C ALA A 70 2.05 5.56 -5.60
N LEU A 71 1.41 4.58 -4.95
CA LEU A 71 2.05 3.33 -4.52
C LEU A 71 2.35 2.38 -5.67
N LEU A 72 1.46 2.26 -6.66
CA LEU A 72 1.61 1.27 -7.73
C LEU A 72 2.97 1.31 -8.46
N PRO A 73 3.46 2.46 -8.95
CA PRO A 73 4.77 2.51 -9.60
C PRO A 73 5.92 2.19 -8.61
N VAL A 74 5.78 2.58 -7.34
CA VAL A 74 6.77 2.25 -6.29
C VAL A 74 6.82 0.75 -6.06
N ILE A 75 5.66 0.09 -5.97
CA ILE A 75 5.53 -1.37 -5.79
C ILE A 75 6.18 -2.11 -6.97
N HIS A 76 5.89 -1.73 -8.21
CA HIS A 76 6.49 -2.38 -9.38
C HIS A 76 8.00 -2.18 -9.44
N SER A 77 8.48 -0.97 -9.16
CA SER A 77 9.92 -0.69 -9.07
C SER A 77 10.58 -1.51 -7.96
N ALA A 78 9.92 -1.64 -6.80
CA ALA A 78 10.44 -2.39 -5.66
C ALA A 78 10.57 -3.88 -5.98
N ILE A 79 9.54 -4.48 -6.58
CA ILE A 79 9.59 -5.89 -7.02
C ILE A 79 10.78 -6.11 -7.96
N ALA A 80 10.95 -5.25 -8.98
CA ALA A 80 12.05 -5.37 -9.93
C ALA A 80 13.43 -5.25 -9.26
N SER A 81 13.61 -4.28 -8.35
CA SER A 81 14.86 -4.09 -7.63
C SER A 81 15.19 -5.24 -6.68
N LEU A 82 14.19 -5.81 -5.99
CA LEU A 82 14.39 -6.89 -5.03
C LEU A 82 14.59 -8.26 -5.69
N THR A 83 14.18 -8.43 -6.95
CA THR A 83 14.48 -9.64 -7.74
C THR A 83 15.90 -9.65 -8.34
N GLY A 84 16.69 -8.59 -8.14
CA GLY A 84 18.08 -8.53 -8.61
C GLY A 84 19.02 -9.43 -7.82
N GLU A 85 20.21 -9.69 -8.37
CA GLU A 85 21.21 -10.59 -7.79
C GLU A 85 21.86 -10.07 -6.48
N CYS A 86 21.76 -8.77 -6.20
CA CYS A 86 22.32 -8.14 -5.01
C CYS A 86 21.33 -7.16 -4.40
N VAL A 87 20.76 -7.51 -3.25
CA VAL A 87 19.90 -6.62 -2.45
C VAL A 87 20.71 -6.18 -1.23
N ASP A 88 21.05 -4.89 -1.18
CA ASP A 88 21.75 -4.29 -0.06
C ASP A 88 20.83 -3.38 0.78
N ILE A 89 21.37 -2.91 1.91
CA ILE A 89 20.64 -2.05 2.85
C ILE A 89 20.25 -0.69 2.25
N VAL A 90 20.98 -0.20 1.26
CA VAL A 90 20.68 1.09 0.61
C VAL A 90 19.44 0.93 -0.25
N VAL A 91 19.35 -0.18 -0.98
CA VAL A 91 18.16 -0.52 -1.79
C VAL A 91 16.94 -0.70 -0.90
N THR A 92 17.02 -1.51 0.17
CA THR A 92 15.86 -1.74 1.05
C THR A 92 15.40 -0.47 1.77
N SER A 93 16.35 0.36 2.23
CA SER A 93 16.05 1.65 2.86
C SER A 93 15.36 2.60 1.89
N ALA A 94 15.87 2.72 0.65
CA ALA A 94 15.28 3.60 -0.36
C ALA A 94 13.86 3.16 -0.75
N ILE A 95 13.63 1.85 -0.88
CA ILE A 95 12.28 1.31 -1.16
C ILE A 95 11.35 1.63 0.01
N SER A 96 11.77 1.38 1.25
CA SER A 96 10.95 1.62 2.44
C SER A 96 10.53 3.09 2.55
N GLN A 97 11.45 4.02 2.24
CA GLN A 97 11.18 5.45 2.26
C GLN A 97 10.16 5.84 1.18
N ARG A 98 10.32 5.35 -0.06
CA ARG A 98 9.38 5.65 -1.15
C ARG A 98 7.98 5.09 -0.86
N LEU A 99 7.89 3.89 -0.30
CA LEU A 99 6.61 3.31 0.13
C LEU A 99 5.94 4.19 1.21
N LEU A 100 6.72 4.69 2.18
CA LEU A 100 6.20 5.56 3.24
C LEU A 100 5.77 6.93 2.72
N GLU A 101 6.54 7.52 1.80
CA GLU A 101 6.26 8.83 1.19
C GLU A 101 5.03 8.80 0.28
N ALA A 102 4.75 7.66 -0.36
CA ALA A 102 3.56 7.46 -1.18
C ALA A 102 2.26 7.38 -0.35
N VAL A 103 2.34 7.21 0.98
CA VAL A 103 1.18 7.19 1.87
C VAL A 103 1.06 8.54 2.61
N PRO A 104 -0.02 9.32 2.36
CA PRO A 104 -0.30 10.56 3.06
C PRO A 104 -0.30 10.39 4.59
N VAL A 105 0.08 11.45 5.31
CA VAL A 105 0.14 11.41 6.79
C VAL A 105 -1.23 11.11 7.40
N GLU A 106 -2.28 11.60 6.75
CA GLU A 106 -3.68 11.44 7.12
C GLU A 106 -4.07 9.95 7.16
N ILE A 107 -3.73 9.21 6.10
CA ILE A 107 -3.97 7.76 6.02
C ILE A 107 -3.08 6.99 6.99
N ARG A 108 -1.85 7.44 7.23
CA ARG A 108 -0.94 6.81 8.21
C ARG A 108 -1.45 6.94 9.65
N ARG A 109 -2.13 8.04 9.97
CA ARG A 109 -2.68 8.30 11.31
C ARG A 109 -3.99 7.55 11.53
N ASP A 110 -4.86 7.52 10.52
CA ASP A 110 -6.12 6.78 10.60
C ASP A 110 -6.48 6.13 9.24
N PRO A 111 -6.34 4.80 9.12
CA PRO A 111 -6.67 4.06 7.91
C PRO A 111 -8.16 3.76 7.75
N TYR A 112 -9.03 4.24 8.66
CA TYR A 112 -10.48 4.06 8.63
C TYR A 112 -11.25 5.36 8.41
N ILE A 113 -10.62 6.51 8.70
CA ILE A 113 -11.24 7.81 8.51
C ILE A 113 -11.09 8.27 7.05
N PRO A 114 -12.18 8.63 6.34
CA PRO A 114 -12.11 9.46 5.14
C PRO A 114 -11.46 10.79 5.52
N PRO A 115 -10.59 11.42 4.70
CA PRO A 115 -9.98 12.69 5.07
C PRO A 115 -11.04 13.67 5.55
N LEU A 116 -10.85 14.20 6.77
CA LEU A 116 -11.76 15.13 7.45
C LEU A 116 -12.06 16.42 6.64
N SER A 117 -11.45 16.62 5.47
CA SER A 117 -11.55 17.84 4.65
C SER A 117 -12.63 17.80 3.56
N TRP A 118 -13.68 16.99 3.71
CA TRP A 118 -14.80 16.91 2.74
C TRP A 118 -16.15 17.30 3.36
N TRP A 119 -16.16 18.40 4.13
CA TRP A 119 -17.35 19.19 4.50
C TRP A 119 -17.00 20.68 4.47
#